data_AF-A0A0K2RAQ7-F1
#
_entry.id   AF-A0A0K2RAQ7-F1
#
_cell.length_a   1.000
_cell.length_b   1.000
_cell.length_c   1.000
_cell.angle_alpha   90.00
_cell.angle_beta   90.00
_cell.angle_gamma   90.00
#
_symmetry.space_group_name_H-M   'P 1'
#
loop_
_entity.id
_entity.type
_entity.pdbx_description
1 polymer ?
#
loop_
_entity_poly.entity_id
_entity_poly.type
_entity_poly.pdbx_seq_one_letter_code
_entity_poly.pdbx_strand_id
1 'polypeptide(L)'
;MVRYSESPKAVFLVTPPHLMQYAKLVLILVKQLVDVSFDQSYMTKSNQKPLYRTRYMLDELGNLQSEGKGISGFETMLSIGLGQEQQFTLILQTLQQLRDVYGESVDKIVQGNTSNIVFLKSTDDSMIETLEKMSGKTHVSYIDSKQISQDLDKMIGGRTEGRSRTRRAPWKSR
;
A
#
# COMPACT_ATOMS: atom_id res chain seq x y z
N MET A 1 -38.17 9.31 -22.06
CA MET A 1 -37.28 8.14 -22.10
C MET A 1 -35.84 8.64 -22.11
N VAL A 2 -35.22 8.73 -20.93
CA VAL A 2 -33.84 9.23 -20.78
C VAL A 2 -32.90 8.13 -21.27
N ARG A 3 -32.27 8.34 -22.42
CA ARG A 3 -31.19 7.46 -22.88
C ARG A 3 -29.97 7.76 -22.03
N TYR A 4 -29.75 6.96 -20.99
CA TYR A 4 -28.43 6.90 -20.36
C TYR A 4 -27.44 6.43 -21.44
N SER A 5 -26.49 7.28 -21.80
CA SER A 5 -25.42 6.85 -22.71
C SER A 5 -24.54 5.88 -21.92
N GLU A 6 -24.65 4.58 -22.25
CA GLU A 6 -23.94 3.44 -21.65
C GLU A 6 -22.42 3.44 -21.92
N SER A 7 -21.88 4.51 -22.47
CA SER A 7 -20.45 4.66 -22.73
C SER A 7 -19.71 4.96 -21.42
N PRO A 8 -18.54 4.34 -21.17
CA PRO A 8 -17.67 4.72 -20.05
C PRO A 8 -17.44 6.23 -20.03
N LYS A 9 -17.60 6.87 -18.87
CA LYS A 9 -17.40 8.30 -18.68
C LYS A 9 -16.20 8.54 -17.77
N ALA A 10 -15.38 9.51 -18.13
CA ALA A 10 -14.27 9.99 -17.31
C ALA A 10 -14.55 11.43 -16.90
N VAL A 11 -14.37 11.73 -15.61
CA VAL A 11 -14.49 13.09 -15.06
C VAL A 11 -13.12 13.48 -14.52
N PHE A 12 -12.59 14.60 -15.01
CA PHE A 12 -11.31 15.14 -14.55
C PHE A 12 -11.59 16.36 -13.67
N LEU A 13 -11.12 16.29 -12.43
CA LEU A 13 -11.21 17.39 -11.47
C LEU A 13 -9.80 17.93 -11.28
N VAL A 14 -9.59 19.20 -11.63
CA VAL A 14 -8.29 19.85 -11.54
C VAL A 14 -8.40 21.03 -10.57
N THR A 15 -7.61 20.99 -9.51
CA THR A 15 -7.54 22.05 -8.51
C THR A 15 -6.21 22.79 -8.65
N PRO A 16 -6.22 24.11 -8.91
CA PRO A 16 -4.99 24.89 -8.93
C PRO A 16 -4.35 24.93 -7.53
N PRO A 17 -3.02 24.74 -7.41
CA PRO A 17 -2.35 24.64 -6.10
C PRO A 17 -2.43 25.93 -5.27
N HIS A 18 -2.59 27.07 -5.93
CA HIS A 18 -2.70 28.38 -5.30
C HIS A 18 -4.12 28.70 -4.77
N LEU A 19 -5.13 27.88 -5.08
CA LEU A 19 -6.53 28.09 -4.69
C LEU A 19 -7.08 26.88 -3.94
N MET A 20 -6.45 26.54 -2.81
CA MET A 20 -6.85 25.42 -1.95
C MET A 20 -8.28 25.52 -1.42
N GLN A 21 -8.87 26.72 -1.41
CA GLN A 21 -10.30 26.92 -1.09
C GLN A 21 -11.24 26.09 -2.00
N TYR A 22 -10.86 25.82 -3.24
CA TYR A 22 -11.66 24.98 -4.15
C TYR A 22 -11.45 23.48 -3.94
N ALA A 23 -10.38 23.07 -3.24
CA ALA A 23 -10.19 21.66 -2.87
C ALA A 23 -11.38 21.14 -2.06
N LYS A 24 -12.01 22.01 -1.23
CA LYS A 24 -13.23 21.70 -0.49
C LYS A 24 -14.37 21.21 -1.40
N LEU A 25 -14.56 21.84 -2.57
CA LEU A 25 -15.61 21.45 -3.52
C LEU A 25 -15.34 20.06 -4.09
N VAL A 26 -14.08 19.77 -4.42
CA VAL A 26 -13.68 18.45 -4.92
C VAL A 26 -13.86 17.37 -3.85
N LEU A 27 -13.46 17.66 -2.60
CA LEU A 27 -13.64 16.75 -1.47
C LEU A 27 -15.13 16.42 -1.23
N ILE A 28 -16.00 17.43 -1.26
CA ILE A 28 -17.45 17.25 -1.11
C ILE A 28 -18.01 16.45 -2.28
N LEU A 29 -17.61 16.75 -3.51
CA LEU A 29 -18.07 16.05 -4.70
C LEU A 29 -17.68 14.57 -4.67
N VAL A 30 -16.41 14.26 -4.33
CA VAL A 30 -15.94 12.87 -4.21
C VAL A 30 -16.74 12.13 -3.12
N LYS A 31 -16.96 12.77 -1.96
CA LYS A 31 -17.78 12.19 -0.88
C LYS A 31 -19.19 11.86 -1.37
N GLN A 32 -19.86 12.79 -2.02
CA GLN A 32 -21.21 12.61 -2.53
C GLN A 32 -21.29 11.52 -3.61
N LEU A 33 -20.32 11.46 -4.53
CA LEU A 33 -20.27 10.43 -5.57
C LEU A 33 -20.12 9.03 -4.98
N VAL A 34 -19.25 8.89 -3.97
CA VAL A 34 -19.03 7.63 -3.27
C VAL A 34 -20.27 7.23 -2.48
N ASP A 35 -20.88 8.16 -1.74
CA ASP A 35 -22.09 7.89 -0.95
C ASP A 35 -23.27 7.49 -1.82
N VAL A 36 -23.53 8.21 -2.92
CA VAL A 36 -24.59 7.83 -3.86
C VAL A 36 -24.33 6.46 -4.49
N SER A 37 -23.07 6.15 -4.78
CA SER A 37 -22.71 4.83 -5.32
C SER A 37 -22.94 3.71 -4.30
N PHE A 38 -22.66 3.95 -3.01
CA PHE A 38 -22.95 3.01 -1.93
C PHE A 38 -24.46 2.89 -1.66
N ASP A 39 -25.19 4.00 -1.56
CA ASP A 39 -26.64 3.97 -1.34
C ASP A 39 -27.35 3.21 -2.45
N GLN A 40 -26.94 3.44 -3.71
CA GLN A 40 -27.48 2.69 -4.85
C GLN A 40 -27.18 1.20 -4.75
N SER A 41 -25.99 0.79 -4.31
CA SER A 41 -25.65 -0.63 -4.23
C SER A 41 -26.44 -1.37 -3.15
N TYR A 42 -26.75 -0.71 -2.02
CA TYR A 42 -27.64 -1.25 -1.00
C TYR A 42 -29.10 -1.36 -1.45
N MET A 43 -29.56 -0.45 -2.32
CA MET A 43 -30.97 -0.38 -2.74
C MET A 43 -31.31 -1.21 -3.98
N THR A 44 -30.35 -1.50 -4.88
CA THR A 44 -30.70 -1.89 -6.26
C THR A 44 -30.85 -3.38 -6.55
N LYS A 45 -30.20 -4.33 -5.84
CA LYS A 45 -30.36 -5.79 -6.11
C LYS A 45 -30.07 -6.69 -4.90
N SER A 46 -30.65 -7.89 -4.89
CA SER A 46 -30.36 -8.98 -3.94
C SER A 46 -28.87 -9.37 -3.85
N ASN A 47 -28.06 -8.96 -4.83
CA ASN A 47 -26.63 -9.21 -4.91
C ASN A 47 -25.76 -8.04 -4.40
N GLN A 48 -26.36 -6.96 -3.87
CA GLN A 48 -25.70 -5.79 -3.25
C GLN A 48 -24.58 -5.13 -4.10
N LYS A 49 -24.65 -5.20 -5.44
CA LYS A 49 -23.65 -4.63 -6.35
C LYS A 49 -24.17 -3.36 -7.00
N PRO A 50 -23.36 -2.28 -7.08
CA PRO A 50 -23.77 -1.05 -7.76
C PRO A 50 -23.95 -1.24 -9.26
N LEU A 51 -24.72 -0.33 -9.86
CA LEU A 51 -25.01 -0.34 -11.29
C LEU A 51 -23.75 -0.15 -12.16
N TYR A 52 -22.79 0.62 -11.66
CA TYR A 52 -21.55 0.97 -12.36
C TYR A 52 -20.34 0.75 -11.47
N ARG A 53 -19.31 0.14 -12.04
CA ARG A 53 -17.97 0.08 -11.46
C ARG A 53 -17.30 1.43 -11.65
N THR A 54 -16.91 2.06 -10.54
CA THR A 54 -16.23 3.36 -10.57
C THR A 54 -14.79 3.22 -10.12
N ARG A 55 -13.88 3.89 -10.83
CA ARG A 55 -12.47 3.97 -10.49
C ARG A 55 -12.13 5.40 -10.10
N TYR A 56 -11.67 5.59 -8.89
CA TYR A 56 -11.19 6.87 -8.38
C TYR A 56 -9.67 6.84 -8.42
N MET A 57 -9.07 7.77 -9.16
CA MET A 57 -7.64 8.00 -9.15
C MET A 57 -7.38 9.34 -8.48
N LEU A 58 -6.84 9.29 -7.27
CA LEU A 58 -6.56 10.47 -6.46
C LEU A 58 -5.06 10.74 -6.54
N ASP A 59 -4.71 11.74 -7.33
CA ASP A 59 -3.34 12.21 -7.45
C ASP A 59 -2.98 13.12 -6.27
N GLU A 60 -1.79 12.91 -5.72
CA GLU A 60 -1.23 13.68 -4.60
C GLU A 60 -2.21 13.89 -3.44
N LEU A 61 -2.81 12.80 -2.94
CA LEU A 61 -3.88 12.86 -1.92
C LEU A 61 -3.50 13.66 -0.66
N GLY A 62 -2.22 13.67 -0.26
CA GLY A 62 -1.72 14.47 0.86
C GLY A 62 -1.90 15.99 0.69
N ASN A 63 -1.97 16.48 -0.55
CA ASN A 63 -2.24 17.89 -0.83
C ASN A 63 -3.73 18.17 -1.04
N LEU A 64 -4.54 17.14 -1.25
CA LEU A 64 -5.99 17.26 -1.40
C LEU A 64 -6.66 17.38 -0.03
N GLN A 65 -6.46 18.53 0.61
CA GLN A 65 -7.06 18.87 1.90
C GLN A 65 -7.66 20.27 1.90
N SER A 66 -8.70 20.45 2.71
CA SER A 66 -9.28 21.75 3.02
C SER A 66 -9.38 21.89 4.53
N GLU A 67 -8.86 23.00 5.08
CA GLU A 67 -8.90 23.27 6.52
C GLU A 67 -8.26 22.14 7.37
N GLY A 68 -7.19 21.53 6.88
CA GLY A 68 -6.50 20.41 7.57
C GLY A 68 -7.23 19.07 7.49
N LYS A 69 -8.31 18.97 6.71
CA LYS A 69 -9.13 17.76 6.58
C LYS A 69 -9.15 17.29 5.13
N GLY A 70 -8.88 16.01 4.94
CA GLY A 70 -9.06 15.31 3.67
C GLY A 70 -10.49 14.84 3.47
N ILE A 71 -10.65 13.76 2.71
CA ILE A 71 -11.96 13.13 2.47
C ILE A 71 -12.51 12.56 3.79
N SER A 72 -13.70 13.00 4.18
CA SER A 72 -14.36 12.50 5.40
C SER A 72 -14.74 11.02 5.26
N GLY A 73 -14.40 10.20 6.27
CA GLY A 73 -14.74 8.77 6.29
C GLY A 73 -13.96 7.92 5.29
N PHE A 74 -12.81 8.41 4.83
CA PHE A 74 -12.03 7.76 3.77
C PHE A 74 -11.58 6.33 4.10
N GLU A 75 -11.18 6.06 5.34
CA GLU A 75 -10.86 4.70 5.79
C GLU A 75 -12.02 3.73 5.55
N THR A 76 -13.23 4.13 5.93
CA THR A 76 -14.45 3.33 5.75
C THR A 76 -14.73 3.12 4.27
N MET A 77 -14.57 4.14 3.42
CA MET A 77 -14.75 4.03 1.98
C MET A 77 -13.81 3.01 1.34
N LEU A 78 -12.53 2.99 1.75
CA LEU A 78 -11.56 2.03 1.24
C LEU A 78 -11.88 0.61 1.71
N SER A 79 -12.27 0.47 2.97
CA SER A 79 -12.60 -0.83 3.56
C SER A 79 -13.82 -1.50 2.88
N ILE A 80 -14.90 -0.74 2.66
CA ILE A 80 -16.13 -1.27 2.06
C ILE A 80 -16.12 -1.19 0.51
N GLY A 81 -15.29 -0.32 -0.07
CA GLY A 81 -15.29 0.01 -1.48
C GLY A 81 -15.07 -1.19 -2.39
N LEU A 82 -14.17 -2.11 -2.02
CA LEU A 82 -13.88 -3.30 -2.81
C LEU A 82 -15.11 -4.21 -2.96
N GLY A 83 -15.88 -4.39 -1.89
CA GLY A 83 -17.14 -5.16 -1.92
C GLY A 83 -18.21 -4.52 -2.81
N GLN A 84 -18.11 -3.21 -3.01
CA GLN A 84 -19.03 -2.40 -3.80
C GLN A 84 -18.47 -2.05 -5.19
N GLU A 85 -17.47 -2.79 -5.68
CA GLU A 85 -16.80 -2.53 -6.97
C GLU A 85 -16.34 -1.06 -7.16
N GLN A 86 -16.08 -0.34 -6.06
CA GLN A 86 -15.48 1.00 -6.06
C GLN A 86 -13.98 0.83 -5.86
N GLN A 87 -13.20 1.14 -6.88
CA GLN A 87 -11.74 0.99 -6.84
C GLN A 87 -11.08 2.34 -6.60
N PHE A 88 -10.25 2.42 -5.57
CA PHE A 88 -9.47 3.61 -5.25
C PHE A 88 -8.00 3.36 -5.57
N THR A 89 -7.41 4.24 -6.37
CA THR A 89 -5.99 4.27 -6.67
C THR A 89 -5.43 5.56 -6.09
N LEU A 90 -4.55 5.42 -5.12
CA LEU A 90 -3.98 6.54 -4.37
C LEU A 90 -2.55 6.74 -4.83
N ILE A 91 -2.24 7.94 -5.28
CA ILE A 91 -0.89 8.34 -5.65
C ILE A 91 -0.39 9.28 -4.55
N LEU A 92 0.74 8.91 -3.96
CA LEU A 92 1.30 9.59 -2.79
C LEU A 92 2.78 9.86 -3.05
N GLN A 93 3.25 11.03 -2.64
CA GLN A 93 4.68 11.36 -2.63
C GLN A 93 5.36 10.85 -1.36
N THR A 94 4.70 11.01 -0.21
CA THR A 94 5.18 10.54 1.09
C THR A 94 3.99 10.13 1.98
N LEU A 95 4.14 9.07 2.78
CA LEU A 95 3.10 8.72 3.77
C LEU A 95 3.01 9.75 4.89
N GLN A 96 4.01 10.62 5.08
CA GLN A 96 3.96 11.63 6.15
C GLN A 96 2.88 12.67 5.87
N GLN A 97 2.80 13.19 4.65
CA GLN A 97 1.71 14.09 4.25
C GLN A 97 0.34 13.41 4.40
N LEU A 98 0.25 12.11 4.12
CA LEU A 98 -0.98 11.37 4.34
C LEU A 98 -1.33 11.32 5.84
N ARG A 99 -0.33 11.07 6.72
CA ARG A 99 -0.49 11.08 8.19
C ARG A 99 -0.91 12.45 8.70
N ASP A 100 -0.39 13.52 8.12
CA ASP A 100 -0.75 14.88 8.53
C ASP A 100 -2.23 15.20 8.24
N VAL A 101 -2.81 14.61 7.17
CA VAL A 101 -4.21 14.84 6.75
C VAL A 101 -5.20 13.88 7.41
N TYR A 102 -4.82 12.61 7.60
CA TYR A 102 -5.72 11.53 8.04
C TYR A 102 -5.36 10.95 9.42
N GLY A 103 -4.25 11.37 10.02
CA GLY A 103 -3.81 10.94 11.36
C GLY A 103 -3.53 9.44 11.45
N GLU A 104 -3.90 8.84 12.58
CA GLU A 104 -3.69 7.42 12.88
C GLU A 104 -4.46 6.47 11.94
N SER A 105 -5.47 6.97 11.21
CA SER A 105 -6.21 6.15 10.24
C SER A 105 -5.35 5.72 9.05
N VAL A 106 -4.21 6.39 8.81
CA VAL A 106 -3.30 6.09 7.70
C VAL A 106 -2.71 4.71 7.80
N ASP A 107 -2.32 4.27 9.00
CA ASP A 107 -1.73 2.95 9.16
C ASP A 107 -2.74 1.86 8.78
N LYS A 108 -4.02 2.05 9.09
CA LYS A 108 -5.10 1.16 8.67
C LYS A 108 -5.38 1.23 7.18
N ILE A 109 -5.31 2.43 6.59
CA ILE A 109 -5.48 2.65 5.14
C ILE A 109 -4.39 1.92 4.36
N VAL A 110 -3.13 2.12 4.74
CA VAL A 110 -1.96 1.58 4.04
C VAL A 110 -1.79 0.09 4.31
N GLN A 111 -1.91 -0.35 5.57
CA GLN A 111 -1.62 -1.75 5.94
C GLN A 111 -2.83 -2.68 5.80
N GLY A 112 -4.05 -2.17 5.99
CA GLY A 112 -5.26 -3.00 6.08
C GLY A 112 -6.15 -2.97 4.84
N ASN A 113 -6.32 -1.80 4.23
CA ASN A 113 -7.34 -1.60 3.18
C ASN A 113 -6.77 -1.48 1.76
N THR A 114 -5.44 -1.37 1.62
CA THR A 114 -4.78 -1.25 0.31
C THR A 114 -4.23 -2.61 -0.12
N SER A 115 -4.89 -3.25 -1.10
CA SER A 115 -4.49 -4.59 -1.57
C SER A 115 -3.21 -4.60 -2.41
N ASN A 116 -2.85 -3.49 -3.05
CA ASN A 116 -1.69 -3.41 -3.93
C ASN A 116 -0.94 -2.10 -3.69
N ILE A 117 0.36 -2.21 -3.44
CA ILE A 117 1.26 -1.09 -3.18
C ILE A 117 2.36 -1.13 -4.23
N VAL A 118 2.44 -0.07 -5.04
CA VAL A 118 3.50 0.12 -6.03
C VAL A 118 4.45 1.17 -5.49
N PHE A 119 5.64 0.73 -5.11
CA PHE A 119 6.71 1.61 -4.64
C PHE A 119 7.68 1.93 -5.79
N LEU A 120 7.87 3.23 -6.07
CA LEU A 120 8.79 3.68 -7.12
C LEU A 120 10.17 4.04 -6.55
N LYS A 121 10.21 5.02 -5.65
CA LYS A 121 11.43 5.51 -5.01
C LYS A 121 11.06 6.38 -3.82
N SER A 122 11.83 6.29 -2.75
CA SER A 122 11.79 7.22 -1.62
C SER A 122 13.22 7.43 -1.11
N THR A 123 13.45 8.59 -0.51
CA THR A 123 14.67 8.90 0.26
C THR A 123 14.39 8.91 1.76
N ASP A 124 13.17 8.60 2.18
CA ASP A 124 12.75 8.54 3.57
C ASP A 124 12.91 7.12 4.10
N ASP A 125 13.89 6.93 4.99
CA ASP A 125 14.23 5.66 5.61
C ASP A 125 13.04 5.05 6.38
N SER A 126 12.21 5.89 7.01
CA SER A 126 11.04 5.41 7.76
C SER A 126 10.00 4.74 6.86
N MET A 127 9.83 5.27 5.64
CA MET A 127 8.95 4.70 4.62
C MET A 127 9.50 3.39 4.09
N ILE A 128 10.81 3.34 3.85
CA ILE A 128 11.49 2.16 3.34
C ILE A 128 11.37 1.02 4.36
N GLU A 129 11.62 1.28 5.64
CA GLU A 129 11.45 0.27 6.71
C GLU A 129 10.00 -0.22 6.82
N THR A 130 9.03 0.68 6.68
CA THR A 130 7.61 0.32 6.72
C THR A 130 7.27 -0.62 5.56
N LEU A 131 7.73 -0.30 4.35
CA LEU A 131 7.51 -1.13 3.17
C LEU A 131 8.30 -2.45 3.22
N GLU A 132 9.51 -2.45 3.77
CA GLU A 132 10.30 -3.67 3.98
C GLU A 132 9.56 -4.64 4.91
N LYS A 133 9.02 -4.14 6.03
CA LYS A 133 8.21 -4.94 6.96
C LYS A 133 6.97 -5.50 6.27
N MET A 134 6.30 -4.71 5.42
CA MET A 134 5.12 -5.13 4.67
C MET A 134 5.43 -6.15 3.56
N SER A 135 6.60 -6.04 2.92
CA SER A 135 7.03 -6.97 1.86
C SER A 135 7.31 -8.38 2.39
N GLY A 136 7.47 -8.52 3.71
CA GLY A 136 7.80 -9.80 4.34
C GLY A 136 9.26 -10.19 4.13
N LYS A 137 9.72 -11.16 4.93
CA LYS A 137 11.08 -11.70 4.84
C LYS A 137 11.04 -13.09 4.21
N THR A 138 11.71 -13.26 3.08
CA THR A 138 11.95 -14.59 2.51
C THR A 138 13.11 -15.25 3.25
N HIS A 139 12.80 -16.28 4.03
CA HIS A 139 13.83 -17.11 4.63
C HIS A 139 14.39 -18.07 3.58
N VAL A 140 15.62 -17.81 3.12
CA VAL A 140 16.34 -18.73 2.24
C VAL A 140 17.19 -19.64 3.12
N SER A 141 16.80 -20.91 3.24
CA SER A 141 17.63 -21.93 3.88
C SER A 141 18.68 -22.38 2.87
N TYR A 142 19.93 -21.98 3.11
CA TYR A 142 21.06 -22.60 2.45
C TYR A 142 21.33 -23.93 3.16
N ILE A 143 21.16 -25.05 2.44
CA ILE A 143 21.77 -26.32 2.87
C ILE A 143 23.27 -26.14 2.66
N ASP A 144 23.95 -25.67 3.69
CA ASP A 144 25.41 -25.67 3.69
C ASP A 144 25.84 -27.15 3.80
N SER A 145 26.27 -27.71 2.67
CA SER A 145 26.69 -29.11 2.52
C SER A 145 27.89 -29.49 3.41
N LYS A 146 28.40 -28.56 4.21
CA LYS A 146 29.43 -28.79 5.22
C LYS A 146 28.94 -29.48 6.49
N GLN A 147 27.65 -29.46 6.83
CA GLN A 147 27.17 -30.17 8.02
C GLN A 147 27.00 -31.68 7.82
N ILE A 148 26.71 -32.13 6.59
CA ILE A 148 26.60 -33.57 6.31
C ILE A 148 27.99 -34.25 6.38
N SER A 149 29.06 -33.53 6.06
CA SER A 149 30.41 -34.06 6.19
C SER A 149 30.89 -34.14 7.65
N GLN A 150 30.39 -33.30 8.57
CA GLN A 150 30.85 -33.32 9.97
C GLN A 150 30.24 -34.45 10.80
N ASP A 151 29.05 -34.94 10.44
CA ASP A 151 28.45 -36.10 11.12
C ASP A 151 28.97 -37.44 10.58
N LEU A 152 29.38 -37.50 9.30
CA LEU A 152 30.06 -38.69 8.75
C LEU A 152 31.50 -38.83 9.25
N ASP A 153 32.23 -37.72 9.40
CA ASP A 153 33.63 -37.72 9.86
C ASP A 153 33.75 -38.05 11.37
N LYS A 154 32.76 -37.63 12.18
CA LYS A 154 32.65 -38.05 13.59
C LYS A 154 32.30 -39.53 13.79
N MET A 155 31.75 -40.21 12.77
CA MET A 155 31.46 -41.65 12.82
C MET A 155 32.62 -42.54 12.36
N ILE A 156 33.64 -42.00 11.66
CA ILE A 156 34.69 -42.81 11.02
C ILE A 156 36.11 -42.56 11.59
N GLY A 157 36.41 -41.41 12.20
CA GLY A 157 37.78 -40.95 12.38
C GLY A 157 38.38 -41.00 13.79
N GLY A 158 38.18 -42.05 14.59
CA GLY A 158 38.89 -42.20 15.86
C GLY A 158 40.37 -42.54 15.65
N ARG A 159 41.27 -41.56 15.50
CA ARG A 159 42.71 -41.65 15.92
C ARG A 159 43.58 -40.43 15.55
N THR A 160 44.32 -39.98 16.58
CA THR A 160 45.68 -39.37 16.58
C THR A 160 45.92 -37.91 16.16
N GLU A 161 46.38 -37.14 17.16
CA GLU A 161 47.42 -36.09 17.19
C GLU A 161 47.75 -35.24 15.96
N GLY A 162 47.77 -33.90 16.16
CA GLY A 162 48.55 -33.01 15.28
C GLY A 162 48.26 -31.51 15.36
N ARG A 163 48.85 -30.84 16.37
CA ARG A 163 49.43 -29.47 16.31
C ARG A 163 48.68 -28.37 15.51
N SER A 164 47.90 -27.54 16.21
CA SER A 164 47.34 -26.30 15.65
C SER A 164 48.41 -25.21 15.47
N ARG A 165 48.61 -24.74 14.23
CA ARG A 165 49.39 -23.55 13.90
C ARG A 165 48.46 -22.48 13.32
N THR A 166 48.53 -21.29 13.90
CA THR A 166 47.76 -20.07 13.58
C THR A 166 47.95 -19.58 12.15
N ARG A 167 46.90 -19.00 11.55
CA ARG A 167 46.98 -17.82 10.67
C ARG A 167 45.63 -17.13 10.47
N ARG A 168 45.59 -15.84 10.81
CA ARG A 168 44.52 -14.86 10.52
C ARG A 168 44.59 -14.52 9.02
N ALA A 169 43.47 -14.57 8.30
CA ALA A 169 43.36 -14.11 6.91
C ALA A 169 42.60 -12.77 6.85
N PRO A 170 43.03 -11.80 6.03
CA PRO A 170 42.50 -10.44 6.06
C PRO A 170 41.30 -10.24 5.13
N TRP A 171 40.52 -9.23 5.50
CA TRP A 171 39.34 -8.68 4.83
C TRP A 171 39.66 -8.21 3.40
N LYS A 172 38.81 -8.56 2.44
CA LYS A 172 38.81 -7.96 1.09
C LYS A 172 37.49 -7.24 0.86
N SER A 173 37.59 -5.94 0.60
CA SER A 173 36.55 -5.13 -0.02
C SER A 173 36.52 -5.34 -1.53
N ARG A 174 35.31 -5.38 -2.07
CA ARG A 174 34.95 -4.81 -3.35
C ARG A 174 33.56 -4.21 -3.24
#